data_AF-A0A5E6MD02-F1
#
_entry.id   AF-A0A5E6MD02-F1
#
_cell.length_a   1.000
_cell.length_b   1.000
_cell.length_c   1.000
_cell.angle_alpha   90.00
_cell.angle_beta   90.00
_cell.angle_gamma   90.00
#
_symmetry.space_group_name_H-M   'P 1'
#
loop_
_entity.id
_entity.type
_entity.pdbx_description
1 polymer ?
#
loop_
_entity_poly.entity_id
_entity_poly.type
_entity_poly.pdbx_seq_one_letter_code
_entity_poly.pdbx_strand_id
1 'polypeptide(L)'
;MACEQSTSAFFCVAGAAVGTLGRATTKGRPSSSARTRLLRLAWLLLPTFWLTGNTLCAREEAEEPELAPIPAFGSYVVDQVRLLSHRERSSLERELGRFARQKGSQVAVLIVESTRPESAESYGIRVLEEWKLGRKGLDDGILLLIVTGERTVRMEVGYGLEETISDAEAKRIIEERILPFFKTGQFFSGISIGIEAILAKISGEPLPPLKRHPEPKAAQTSNRIPLLLAALLVLLLVIGSLFGPLLGPLLAAGTGGIAGWALFGSFWLSLLCAVLGAILAFLFAGSLSGKALLILWHRGGDLSRFGTGRMAGGAKDGKELSKVSSAASGRW
;
A
#
# COMPACT_ATOMS: atom_id res chain seq x y z
N MET A 1 -11.27 45.12 -20.40
CA MET A 1 -11.09 46.54 -20.03
C MET A 1 -11.18 46.64 -18.53
N ALA A 2 -10.09 47.09 -17.89
CA ALA A 2 -9.97 47.58 -16.51
C ALA A 2 -10.33 46.59 -15.38
N CYS A 3 -9.66 46.54 -14.23
CA CYS A 3 -8.38 47.04 -13.74
C CYS A 3 -8.33 46.52 -12.29
N GLU A 4 -7.13 46.21 -11.83
CA GLU A 4 -6.61 46.54 -10.49
C GLU A 4 -7.60 46.59 -9.30
N GLN A 5 -7.44 45.64 -8.36
CA GLN A 5 -7.32 45.95 -6.92
C GLN A 5 -7.21 44.64 -6.13
N SER A 6 -5.99 44.21 -5.84
CA SER A 6 -5.69 43.52 -4.56
C SER A 6 -4.18 43.46 -4.34
N THR A 7 -3.54 44.63 -4.34
CA THR A 7 -2.12 44.80 -4.00
C THR A 7 -2.01 45.79 -2.85
N SER A 8 -2.62 45.45 -1.71
CA SER A 8 -2.54 46.27 -0.50
C SER A 8 -2.74 45.44 0.76
N ALA A 9 -1.90 44.42 0.96
CA ALA A 9 -1.81 43.68 2.22
C ALA A 9 -0.39 43.18 2.57
N PHE A 10 0.64 43.70 1.90
CA PHE A 10 2.05 43.31 2.16
C PHE A 10 2.94 44.46 2.67
N PHE A 11 2.36 45.61 3.01
CA PHE A 11 3.06 46.70 3.70
C PHE A 11 2.72 46.69 5.20
N CYS A 12 3.14 45.64 5.90
CA CYS A 12 3.21 45.65 7.35
C CYS A 12 4.31 44.67 7.76
N VAL A 13 5.35 45.18 8.45
CA VAL A 13 6.61 44.51 8.86
C VAL A 13 7.83 44.91 7.99
N ALA A 14 8.15 46.20 8.01
CA ALA A 14 9.52 46.71 7.79
C ALA A 14 9.64 48.10 8.44
N GLY A 15 9.32 48.17 9.73
CA GLY A 15 9.35 49.39 10.53
C GLY A 15 10.08 49.16 11.84
N ALA A 16 11.37 48.83 11.76
CA ALA A 16 12.26 48.82 12.92
C ALA A 16 13.72 48.96 12.46
N ALA A 17 14.47 49.76 13.21
CA ALA A 17 15.89 50.06 13.05
C ALA A 17 16.24 51.08 11.95
N VAL A 18 16.40 52.33 12.38
CA VAL A 18 17.65 53.12 12.30
C VAL A 18 17.28 54.54 12.72
N GLY A 19 17.56 54.88 13.97
CA GLY A 19 17.20 56.16 14.55
C GLY A 19 17.98 56.44 15.83
N THR A 20 19.30 56.48 15.77
CA THR A 20 20.14 57.09 16.82
C THR A 20 21.55 57.34 16.31
N LEU A 21 22.15 58.44 16.79
CA LEU A 21 23.43 59.09 16.41
C LEU A 21 23.30 60.05 15.23
N GLY A 22 23.57 61.35 15.33
CA GLY A 22 24.25 62.11 16.38
C GLY A 22 24.81 63.36 15.69
N ARG A 23 24.29 64.53 16.06
CA ARG A 23 24.66 65.84 15.49
C ARG A 23 26.09 66.16 15.91
N ALA A 24 27.04 66.04 14.98
CA ALA A 24 28.40 66.57 15.13
C ALA A 24 28.61 67.71 14.13
N THR A 25 28.61 68.93 14.64
CA THR A 25 29.00 70.14 13.92
C THR A 25 30.52 70.19 13.79
N THR A 26 31.06 69.99 12.59
CA THR A 26 32.42 70.46 12.27
C THR A 26 32.46 71.12 10.90
N LYS A 27 32.85 72.38 10.97
CA LYS A 27 33.12 73.33 9.90
C LYS A 27 34.37 72.86 9.13
N GLY A 28 34.19 72.50 7.87
CA GLY A 28 35.30 72.23 6.95
C GLY A 28 34.76 72.02 5.55
N ARG A 29 35.12 72.89 4.60
CA ARG A 29 34.83 72.67 3.17
C ARG A 29 35.69 71.49 2.71
N PRO A 30 35.13 70.32 2.34
CA PRO A 30 35.95 69.27 1.79
C PRO A 30 36.32 69.62 0.35
N SER A 31 37.61 69.49 0.03
CA SER A 31 38.16 69.67 -1.30
C SER A 31 37.52 68.70 -2.31
N SER A 32 37.51 69.09 -3.58
CA SER A 32 36.83 68.44 -4.72
C SER A 32 37.16 66.94 -4.93
N SER A 33 38.18 66.42 -4.25
CA SER A 33 38.61 65.01 -4.28
C SER A 33 37.75 64.06 -3.44
N ALA A 34 37.10 64.56 -2.38
CA ALA A 34 36.32 63.69 -1.47
C ALA A 34 34.91 63.36 -2.02
N ARG A 35 34.31 64.28 -2.78
CA ARG A 35 32.98 64.06 -3.43
C ARG A 35 33.06 62.98 -4.50
N THR A 36 34.14 62.91 -5.25
CA THR A 36 34.35 61.92 -6.32
C THR A 36 34.64 60.52 -5.77
N ARG A 37 35.26 60.39 -4.59
CA ARG A 37 35.51 59.09 -3.96
C ARG A 37 34.25 58.47 -3.34
N LEU A 38 33.39 59.28 -2.73
CA LEU A 38 32.11 58.80 -2.17
C LEU A 38 31.10 58.40 -3.27
N LEU A 39 31.06 59.13 -4.39
CA LEU A 39 30.24 58.77 -5.56
C LEU A 39 30.72 57.48 -6.25
N ARG A 40 32.04 57.21 -6.26
CA ARG A 40 32.60 55.97 -6.83
C ARG A 40 32.34 54.73 -5.99
N LEU A 41 32.27 54.85 -4.66
CA LEU A 41 31.92 53.74 -3.78
C LEU A 41 30.42 53.40 -3.84
N ALA A 42 29.54 54.39 -3.99
CA ALA A 42 28.11 54.17 -4.19
C ALA A 42 27.79 53.43 -5.51
N TRP A 43 28.58 53.67 -6.56
CA TRP A 43 28.44 53.01 -7.86
C TRP A 43 28.91 51.53 -7.86
N LEU A 44 29.73 51.13 -6.89
CA LEU A 44 30.21 49.74 -6.75
C LEU A 44 29.30 48.85 -5.89
N LEU A 45 28.40 49.43 -5.09
CA LEU A 45 27.45 48.67 -4.24
C LEU A 45 26.08 48.43 -4.91
N LEU A 46 25.76 49.20 -5.95
CA LEU A 46 24.54 49.04 -6.76
C LEU A 46 24.46 47.71 -7.55
N PRO A 47 25.55 47.20 -8.18
CA PRO A 47 25.49 45.93 -8.90
C PRO A 47 25.49 44.72 -7.95
N THR A 48 26.10 44.82 -6.76
CA THR A 48 26.11 43.73 -5.79
C THR A 48 24.75 43.48 -5.16
N PHE A 49 23.95 44.54 -4.95
CA PHE A 49 22.56 44.41 -4.47
C PHE A 49 21.63 43.79 -5.54
N TRP A 50 21.90 44.06 -6.82
CA TRP A 50 21.21 43.41 -7.94
C TRP A 50 21.61 41.93 -8.13
N LEU A 51 22.85 41.56 -7.82
CA LEU A 51 23.31 40.17 -7.90
C LEU A 51 22.89 39.31 -6.70
N THR A 52 22.83 39.85 -5.48
CA THR A 52 22.41 39.09 -4.28
C THR A 52 20.90 39.12 -4.03
N GLY A 53 20.17 40.09 -4.59
CA GLY A 53 18.70 40.16 -4.49
C GLY A 53 17.99 39.10 -5.34
N ASN A 54 18.60 38.63 -6.43
CA ASN A 54 18.00 37.65 -7.33
C ASN A 54 18.18 36.19 -6.91
N THR A 55 18.99 35.89 -5.89
CA THR A 55 19.21 34.51 -5.42
C THR A 55 18.27 34.07 -4.29
N LEU A 56 17.40 34.95 -3.78
CA LEU A 56 16.42 34.61 -2.73
C LEU A 56 14.97 34.47 -3.23
N CYS A 57 14.72 34.67 -4.52
CA CYS A 57 13.46 34.28 -5.16
C CYS A 57 13.70 33.11 -6.12
N ALA A 58 14.27 32.02 -5.62
CA ALA A 58 13.91 30.71 -6.17
C ALA A 58 12.43 30.51 -5.84
N ARG A 59 11.57 31.03 -6.70
CA ARG A 59 10.15 30.75 -6.71
C ARG A 59 10.05 29.27 -7.02
N GLU A 60 9.77 28.48 -5.99
CA GLU A 60 9.28 27.12 -6.16
C GLU A 60 7.97 27.28 -6.94
N GLU A 61 8.05 27.14 -8.26
CA GLU A 61 6.89 26.94 -9.09
C GLU A 61 6.24 25.67 -8.53
N ALA A 62 5.20 25.86 -7.73
CA ALA A 62 4.32 24.78 -7.37
C ALA A 62 3.73 24.27 -8.70
N GLU A 63 4.35 23.25 -9.28
CA GLU A 63 3.69 22.42 -10.28
C GLU A 63 2.38 21.97 -9.63
N GLU A 64 1.25 22.49 -10.13
CA GLU A 64 -0.03 21.89 -9.79
C GLU A 64 0.07 20.41 -10.14
N PRO A 65 -0.22 19.50 -9.19
CA PRO A 65 -0.02 18.08 -9.41
C PRO A 65 -0.78 17.66 -10.66
N GLU A 66 -0.05 17.20 -11.68
CA GLU A 66 -0.64 16.72 -12.93
C GLU A 66 -1.60 15.58 -12.60
N LEU A 67 -2.89 15.81 -12.84
CA LEU A 67 -3.95 14.84 -12.54
C LEU A 67 -3.77 13.59 -13.40
N ALA A 68 -4.25 12.44 -12.91
CA ALA A 68 -4.15 11.23 -13.71
C ALA A 68 -4.97 11.36 -15.00
N PRO A 69 -4.43 10.92 -16.15
CA PRO A 69 -5.12 11.02 -17.43
C PRO A 69 -6.35 10.11 -17.44
N ILE A 70 -7.44 10.62 -18.03
CA ILE A 70 -8.66 9.85 -18.25
C ILE A 70 -8.58 9.25 -19.67
N PRO A 71 -8.65 7.92 -19.81
CA PRO A 71 -8.66 7.30 -21.13
C PRO A 71 -9.96 7.63 -21.87
N ALA A 72 -9.91 7.65 -23.20
CA ALA A 72 -11.10 7.89 -24.02
C ALA A 72 -12.14 6.77 -23.85
N PHE A 73 -13.42 7.15 -23.80
CA PHE A 73 -14.53 6.21 -23.78
C PHE A 73 -14.75 5.58 -25.17
N GLY A 74 -13.97 4.54 -25.48
CA GLY A 74 -14.08 3.80 -26.74
C GLY A 74 -15.01 2.58 -26.65
N SER A 75 -15.16 2.01 -25.45
CA SER A 75 -16.00 0.84 -25.19
C SER A 75 -16.43 0.80 -23.73
N TYR A 76 -17.41 -0.06 -23.41
CA TYR A 76 -17.87 -0.26 -22.03
C TYR A 76 -16.81 -0.90 -21.12
N VAL A 77 -15.69 -1.42 -21.66
CA VAL A 77 -14.61 -2.02 -20.86
C VAL A 77 -13.27 -1.50 -21.33
N VAL A 78 -12.71 -0.58 -20.56
CA VAL A 78 -11.39 0.00 -20.81
C VAL A 78 -10.38 -0.62 -19.84
N ASP A 79 -9.46 -1.41 -20.37
CA ASP A 79 -8.44 -2.11 -19.60
C ASP A 79 -7.03 -1.67 -20.03
N GLN A 80 -6.45 -0.73 -19.28
CA GLN A 80 -5.14 -0.16 -19.59
C GLN A 80 -3.98 -1.08 -19.21
N VAL A 81 -4.19 -1.96 -18.23
CA VAL A 81 -3.14 -2.82 -17.66
C VAL A 81 -3.12 -4.21 -18.28
N ARG A 82 -4.05 -4.50 -19.20
CA ARG A 82 -4.24 -5.79 -19.87
C ARG A 82 -4.49 -6.93 -18.87
N LEU A 83 -5.27 -6.63 -17.82
CA LEU A 83 -5.65 -7.62 -16.81
C LEU A 83 -6.53 -8.72 -17.39
N LEU A 84 -7.34 -8.38 -18.39
CA LEU A 84 -8.29 -9.28 -19.03
C LEU A 84 -7.78 -9.76 -20.39
N SER A 85 -8.03 -11.02 -20.71
CA SER A 85 -7.82 -11.53 -22.05
C SER A 85 -8.79 -10.87 -23.05
N HIS A 86 -8.43 -10.89 -24.34
CA HIS A 86 -9.29 -10.32 -25.38
C HIS A 86 -10.70 -10.95 -25.40
N ARG A 87 -10.78 -12.27 -25.19
CA ARG A 87 -12.06 -13.01 -25.16
C ARG A 87 -12.94 -12.57 -23.99
N GLU A 88 -12.35 -12.41 -22.82
CA GLU A 88 -13.03 -11.95 -21.60
C GLU A 88 -13.56 -10.52 -21.77
N ARG A 89 -12.70 -9.60 -22.22
CA ARG A 89 -13.08 -8.20 -22.49
C ARG A 89 -14.24 -8.11 -23.47
N SER A 90 -14.14 -8.77 -24.62
CA SER A 90 -15.22 -8.77 -25.61
C SER A 90 -16.49 -9.46 -25.12
N SER A 91 -16.40 -10.40 -24.17
CA SER A 91 -17.59 -10.99 -23.55
C SER A 91 -18.34 -9.96 -22.71
N LEU A 92 -17.63 -9.25 -21.84
CA LEU A 92 -18.19 -8.19 -21.01
C LEU A 92 -18.76 -7.05 -21.87
N GLU A 93 -18.03 -6.59 -22.88
CA GLU A 93 -18.50 -5.52 -23.77
C GLU A 93 -19.80 -5.89 -24.50
N ARG A 94 -19.94 -7.14 -24.97
CA ARG A 94 -21.18 -7.61 -25.60
C ARG A 94 -22.34 -7.65 -24.62
N GLU A 95 -22.09 -8.07 -23.39
CA GLU A 95 -23.10 -8.13 -22.33
C GLU A 95 -23.57 -6.73 -21.93
N LEU A 96 -22.64 -5.85 -21.58
CA LEU A 96 -22.90 -4.45 -21.21
C LEU A 96 -23.58 -3.68 -22.35
N GLY A 97 -23.10 -3.85 -23.59
CA GLY A 97 -23.71 -3.22 -24.76
C GLY A 97 -25.11 -3.76 -25.08
N ARG A 98 -25.38 -5.05 -24.84
CA ARG A 98 -26.72 -5.61 -24.97
C ARG A 98 -27.65 -5.02 -23.91
N PHE A 99 -27.18 -4.93 -22.67
CA PHE A 99 -27.93 -4.36 -21.57
C PHE A 99 -28.30 -2.89 -21.82
N ALA A 100 -27.32 -2.07 -22.23
CA ALA A 100 -27.54 -0.67 -22.56
C ALA A 100 -28.59 -0.48 -23.67
N ARG A 101 -28.61 -1.36 -24.69
CA ARG A 101 -29.65 -1.33 -25.74
C ARG A 101 -31.04 -1.75 -25.25
N GLN A 102 -31.12 -2.62 -24.24
CA GLN A 102 -32.38 -3.15 -23.73
C GLN A 102 -33.03 -2.27 -22.65
N LYS A 103 -32.22 -1.72 -21.73
CA LYS A 103 -32.68 -0.97 -20.55
C LYS A 103 -32.37 0.53 -20.63
N GLY A 104 -31.47 0.94 -21.51
CA GLY A 104 -31.01 2.33 -21.64
C GLY A 104 -29.87 2.69 -20.67
N SER A 105 -29.87 2.12 -19.47
CA SER A 105 -28.83 2.33 -18.46
C SER A 105 -27.48 1.78 -18.89
N GLN A 106 -26.41 2.50 -18.56
CA GLN A 106 -25.06 2.20 -19.03
C GLN A 106 -24.18 1.80 -17.87
N VAL A 107 -23.52 0.65 -17.99
CA VAL A 107 -22.54 0.19 -17.00
C VAL A 107 -21.20 0.04 -17.72
N ALA A 108 -20.15 0.65 -17.18
CA ALA A 108 -18.80 0.59 -17.74
C ALA A 108 -17.78 0.15 -16.70
N VAL A 109 -16.69 -0.45 -17.18
CA VAL A 109 -15.56 -0.91 -16.36
C VAL A 109 -14.30 -0.19 -16.81
N LEU A 110 -13.57 0.37 -15.85
CA LEU A 110 -12.26 0.98 -16.08
C LEU A 110 -11.22 0.29 -15.19
N ILE A 111 -10.17 -0.23 -15.82
CA ILE A 111 -9.02 -0.85 -15.14
C ILE A 111 -7.77 -0.02 -15.41
N VAL A 112 -7.18 0.53 -14.34
CA VAL A 112 -5.99 1.38 -14.38
C VAL A 112 -4.96 0.93 -13.35
N GLU A 113 -3.69 1.27 -13.59
CA GLU A 113 -2.61 0.89 -12.68
C GLU A 113 -2.61 1.76 -11.41
N SER A 114 -2.77 3.07 -11.56
CA SER A 114 -2.69 4.02 -10.45
C SER A 114 -3.61 5.21 -10.71
N THR A 115 -4.17 5.75 -9.63
CA THR A 115 -4.92 7.01 -9.66
C THR A 115 -4.16 8.17 -9.04
N ARG A 116 -2.94 7.95 -8.51
CA ARG A 116 -2.13 9.04 -7.96
C ARG A 116 -1.79 10.11 -9.02
N PRO A 117 -1.69 11.40 -8.63
CA PRO A 117 -1.69 11.93 -7.25
C PRO A 117 -3.08 12.13 -6.61
N GLU A 118 -4.17 11.93 -7.35
CA GLU A 118 -5.53 12.05 -6.85
C GLU A 118 -6.01 10.78 -6.12
N SER A 119 -7.15 10.87 -5.43
CA SER A 119 -7.80 9.71 -4.84
C SER A 119 -8.61 8.96 -5.89
N ALA A 120 -8.75 7.64 -5.73
CA ALA A 120 -9.60 6.81 -6.59
C ALA A 120 -11.07 7.31 -6.64
N GLU A 121 -11.54 7.97 -5.58
CA GLU A 121 -12.85 8.64 -5.54
C GLU A 121 -12.92 9.84 -6.48
N SER A 122 -12.00 10.80 -6.33
CA SER A 122 -11.98 11.99 -7.19
C SER A 122 -11.74 11.60 -8.65
N TYR A 123 -10.91 10.58 -8.91
CA TYR A 123 -10.71 10.03 -10.24
C TYR A 123 -11.98 9.40 -10.80
N GLY A 124 -12.65 8.54 -10.03
CA GLY A 124 -13.88 7.86 -10.43
C GLY A 124 -14.99 8.84 -10.82
N ILE A 125 -15.21 9.87 -10.00
CA ILE A 125 -16.18 10.94 -10.28
C ILE A 125 -15.83 11.62 -11.61
N ARG A 126 -14.58 12.08 -11.78
CA ARG A 126 -14.15 12.74 -13.03
C ARG A 126 -14.32 11.85 -14.25
N VAL A 127 -14.03 10.55 -14.14
CA VAL A 127 -14.22 9.60 -15.24
C VAL A 127 -15.70 9.48 -15.60
N LEU A 128 -16.58 9.34 -14.61
CA LEU A 128 -18.03 9.25 -14.84
C LEU A 128 -18.56 10.50 -15.56
N GLU A 129 -18.09 11.68 -15.16
CA GLU A 129 -18.44 12.97 -15.75
C GLU A 129 -17.89 13.15 -17.17
N GLU A 130 -16.60 12.86 -17.38
CA GLU A 130 -15.93 13.00 -18.68
C GLU A 130 -16.53 12.05 -19.72
N TRP A 131 -16.79 10.80 -19.31
CA TRP A 131 -17.41 9.79 -20.17
C TRP A 131 -18.90 10.02 -20.38
N LYS A 132 -19.53 10.88 -19.56
CA LYS A 132 -20.96 11.16 -19.58
C LYS A 132 -21.78 9.87 -19.59
N LEU A 133 -21.45 8.96 -18.69
CA LEU A 133 -22.08 7.65 -18.60
C LEU A 133 -23.55 7.81 -18.23
N GLY A 134 -24.41 7.16 -19.02
CA GLY A 134 -25.86 7.25 -18.88
C GLY A 134 -26.52 8.13 -19.94
N ARG A 135 -27.84 8.19 -19.92
CA ARG A 135 -28.64 9.02 -20.82
C ARG A 135 -28.71 10.43 -20.28
N LYS A 136 -28.59 11.41 -21.20
CA LYS A 136 -28.63 12.83 -20.87
C LYS A 136 -29.90 13.19 -20.08
N GLY A 137 -29.73 13.71 -18.87
CA GLY A 137 -30.81 14.16 -17.99
C GLY A 137 -31.49 13.05 -17.18
N LEU A 138 -31.09 11.78 -17.38
CA LEU A 138 -31.46 10.67 -16.52
C LEU A 138 -30.28 10.23 -15.64
N ASP A 139 -29.04 10.39 -16.11
CA ASP A 139 -27.83 10.07 -15.36
C ASP A 139 -27.82 8.63 -14.83
N ASP A 140 -28.29 7.70 -15.67
CA ASP A 140 -28.41 6.27 -15.38
C ASP A 140 -27.14 5.48 -15.76
N GLY A 141 -25.99 6.05 -15.40
CA GLY A 141 -24.66 5.49 -15.62
C GLY A 141 -24.06 4.87 -14.36
N ILE A 142 -23.29 3.79 -14.50
CA ILE A 142 -22.46 3.22 -13.43
C ILE A 142 -21.05 3.00 -13.96
N LEU A 143 -20.06 3.40 -13.16
CA LEU A 143 -18.65 3.13 -13.40
C LEU A 143 -18.12 2.16 -12.34
N LEU A 144 -17.59 1.02 -12.77
CA LEU A 144 -16.78 0.13 -11.94
C LEU A 144 -15.30 0.41 -12.20
N LEU A 145 -14.65 1.13 -11.28
CA LEU A 145 -13.24 1.49 -11.32
C LEU A 145 -12.40 0.47 -10.55
N ILE A 146 -11.35 -0.04 -11.18
CA ILE A 146 -10.41 -1.01 -10.60
C ILE A 146 -9.01 -0.44 -10.73
N VAL A 147 -8.36 -0.21 -9.58
CA VAL A 147 -7.01 0.35 -9.48
C VAL A 147 -6.07 -0.74 -8.99
N THR A 148 -5.31 -1.35 -9.91
CA THR A 148 -4.50 -2.54 -9.62
C THR A 148 -3.32 -2.25 -8.69
N GLY A 149 -2.61 -1.13 -8.88
CA GLY A 149 -1.46 -0.74 -8.07
C GLY A 149 -1.81 -0.29 -6.64
N GLU A 150 -3.07 0.10 -6.40
CA GLU A 150 -3.59 0.45 -5.07
C GLU A 150 -4.42 -0.68 -4.44
N ARG A 151 -4.73 -1.71 -5.25
CA ARG A 151 -5.63 -2.82 -4.92
C ARG A 151 -6.97 -2.33 -4.40
N THR A 152 -7.51 -1.30 -5.07
CA THR A 152 -8.76 -0.63 -4.72
C THR A 152 -9.77 -0.80 -5.85
N VAL A 153 -11.00 -1.18 -5.51
CA VAL A 153 -12.13 -1.21 -6.43
C VAL A 153 -13.15 -0.22 -5.93
N ARG A 154 -13.73 0.54 -6.83
CA ARG A 154 -14.73 1.55 -6.53
C ARG A 154 -15.86 1.48 -7.55
N MET A 155 -17.07 1.75 -7.10
CA MET A 155 -18.23 1.85 -7.95
C MET A 155 -18.85 3.22 -7.77
N GLU A 156 -18.97 3.97 -8.87
CA GLU A 156 -19.70 5.25 -8.92
C GLU A 156 -21.04 5.01 -9.58
N VAL A 157 -22.11 5.44 -8.91
CA VAL A 157 -23.49 5.32 -9.40
C VAL A 157 -24.01 6.73 -9.70
N GLY A 158 -24.53 6.91 -10.92
CA GLY A 158 -25.17 8.15 -11.32
C GLY A 158 -26.54 8.34 -10.66
N TYR A 159 -26.98 9.60 -10.58
CA TYR A 159 -28.17 10.03 -9.86
C TYR A 159 -29.44 9.23 -10.22
N GLY A 160 -29.62 8.86 -11.49
CA GLY A 160 -30.80 8.14 -11.96
C GLY A 160 -30.95 6.71 -11.46
N LEU A 161 -29.91 6.15 -10.82
CA LEU A 161 -29.91 4.76 -10.35
C LEU A 161 -29.81 4.62 -8.83
N GLU A 162 -29.79 5.71 -8.07
CA GLU A 162 -29.72 5.68 -6.59
C GLU A 162 -30.84 4.90 -5.93
N GLU A 163 -32.08 5.10 -6.40
CA GLU A 163 -33.24 4.39 -5.84
C GLU A 163 -33.16 2.88 -6.09
N THR A 164 -32.37 2.47 -7.08
CA THR A 164 -32.20 1.07 -7.48
C THR A 164 -30.96 0.42 -6.87
N ILE A 165 -29.87 1.19 -6.74
CA ILE A 165 -28.60 0.79 -6.16
C ILE A 165 -28.18 1.88 -5.19
N SER A 166 -28.57 1.69 -3.93
CA SER A 166 -28.11 2.53 -2.83
C SER A 166 -26.61 2.33 -2.54
N ASP A 167 -25.99 3.29 -1.85
CA ASP A 167 -24.61 3.17 -1.39
C ASP A 167 -24.34 1.86 -0.60
N ALA A 168 -25.27 1.48 0.27
CA ALA A 168 -25.18 0.25 1.05
C ALA A 168 -25.19 -1.01 0.15
N GLU A 169 -26.00 -1.00 -0.91
CA GLU A 169 -26.04 -2.10 -1.88
C GLU A 169 -24.80 -2.13 -2.75
N ALA A 170 -24.32 -0.97 -3.18
CA ALA A 170 -23.08 -0.83 -3.93
C ALA A 170 -21.89 -1.43 -3.15
N LYS A 171 -21.79 -1.06 -1.88
CA LYS A 171 -20.78 -1.59 -0.95
C LYS A 171 -20.91 -3.09 -0.79
N ARG A 172 -22.13 -3.59 -0.61
CA ARG A 172 -22.39 -5.02 -0.47
C ARG A 172 -22.00 -5.81 -1.72
N ILE A 173 -22.28 -5.30 -2.92
CA ILE A 173 -21.84 -5.92 -4.18
C ILE A 173 -20.31 -6.01 -4.20
N ILE A 174 -19.61 -4.91 -3.90
CA ILE A 174 -18.15 -4.92 -3.86
C ILE A 174 -17.63 -5.95 -2.85
N GLU A 175 -18.08 -5.89 -1.60
CA GLU A 175 -17.55 -6.70 -0.50
C GLU A 175 -17.89 -8.19 -0.61
N GLU A 176 -19.13 -8.52 -0.99
CA GLU A 176 -19.61 -9.91 -1.02
C GLU A 176 -19.40 -10.58 -2.38
N ARG A 177 -19.38 -9.83 -3.48
CA ARG A 177 -19.37 -10.38 -4.85
C ARG A 177 -18.04 -10.22 -5.56
N ILE A 178 -17.37 -9.08 -5.40
CA ILE A 178 -16.16 -8.75 -6.17
C ILE A 178 -14.90 -9.11 -5.39
N LEU A 179 -14.74 -8.56 -4.18
CA LEU A 179 -13.53 -8.71 -3.38
C LEU A 179 -13.11 -10.16 -3.10
N PRO A 180 -14.02 -11.14 -2.86
CA PRO A 180 -13.60 -12.52 -2.63
C PRO A 180 -12.82 -13.13 -3.80
N PHE A 181 -13.19 -12.79 -5.03
CA PHE A 181 -12.49 -13.26 -6.23
C PHE A 181 -11.17 -12.53 -6.43
N PHE A 182 -11.14 -11.21 -6.18
CA PHE A 182 -9.90 -10.43 -6.32
C PHE A 182 -8.83 -10.88 -5.33
N LYS A 183 -9.22 -11.27 -4.11
CA LYS A 183 -8.33 -11.88 -3.11
C LYS A 183 -7.68 -13.19 -3.57
N THR A 184 -8.33 -13.93 -4.46
CA THR A 184 -7.80 -15.19 -5.04
C THR A 184 -7.17 -14.99 -6.43
N GLY A 185 -7.00 -13.75 -6.88
CA GLY A 185 -6.43 -13.43 -8.20
C GLY A 185 -7.39 -13.67 -9.38
N GLN A 186 -8.65 -13.98 -9.11
CA GLN A 186 -9.67 -14.26 -10.14
C GLN A 186 -10.38 -12.97 -10.59
N PHE A 187 -9.67 -12.07 -11.25
CA PHE A 187 -10.20 -10.74 -11.60
C PHE A 187 -11.40 -10.79 -12.56
N PHE A 188 -11.30 -11.55 -13.65
CA PHE A 188 -12.42 -11.67 -14.61
C PHE A 188 -13.69 -12.18 -13.94
N SER A 189 -13.59 -13.24 -13.14
CA SER A 189 -14.73 -13.81 -12.40
C SER A 189 -15.35 -12.78 -11.46
N GLY A 190 -14.52 -12.05 -10.69
CA GLY A 190 -15.01 -11.00 -9.80
C GLY A 190 -15.72 -9.87 -10.53
N ILE A 191 -15.19 -9.42 -11.67
CA ILE A 191 -15.80 -8.38 -12.50
C ILE A 191 -17.12 -8.88 -13.10
N SER A 192 -17.13 -10.08 -13.67
CA SER A 192 -18.33 -10.65 -14.31
C SER A 192 -19.47 -10.85 -13.32
N ILE A 193 -19.19 -11.37 -12.12
CA ILE A 193 -20.21 -11.56 -11.07
C ILE A 193 -20.67 -10.22 -10.50
N GLY A 194 -19.76 -9.26 -10.36
CA GLY A 194 -20.10 -7.88 -9.98
C GLY A 194 -21.07 -7.24 -10.98
N ILE A 195 -20.76 -7.34 -12.28
CA ILE A 195 -21.64 -6.86 -13.36
C ILE A 195 -22.98 -7.57 -13.31
N GLU A 196 -23.02 -8.90 -13.24
CA GLU A 196 -24.28 -9.66 -13.16
C GLU A 196 -25.16 -9.18 -11.99
N ALA A 197 -24.57 -8.92 -10.82
CA ALA A 197 -25.27 -8.38 -9.66
C ALA A 197 -25.81 -6.96 -9.90
N ILE A 198 -25.03 -6.09 -10.55
CA ILE A 198 -25.45 -4.73 -10.92
C ILE A 198 -26.61 -4.78 -11.93
N LEU A 199 -26.48 -5.58 -12.99
CA LEU A 199 -27.50 -5.71 -14.04
C LEU A 199 -28.80 -6.31 -13.50
N ALA A 200 -28.73 -7.28 -12.59
CA ALA A 200 -29.89 -7.85 -11.91
C ALA A 200 -30.63 -6.78 -11.10
N LYS A 201 -29.90 -5.93 -10.36
CA LYS A 201 -30.49 -4.82 -9.60
C LYS A 201 -31.21 -3.82 -10.50
N ILE A 202 -30.57 -3.37 -11.57
CA ILE A 202 -31.18 -2.45 -12.54
C ILE A 202 -32.39 -3.09 -13.23
N SER A 203 -32.38 -4.41 -13.42
CA SER A 203 -33.51 -5.14 -14.02
C SER A 203 -34.68 -5.37 -13.06
N GLY A 204 -34.53 -5.08 -11.77
CA GLY A 204 -35.52 -5.40 -10.73
C GLY A 204 -35.56 -6.89 -10.37
N GLU A 205 -34.53 -7.65 -10.75
CA GLU A 205 -34.43 -9.07 -10.45
C GLU A 205 -33.78 -9.30 -9.08
N PRO A 206 -34.17 -10.37 -8.34
CA PRO A 206 -33.46 -10.74 -7.13
C PRO A 206 -32.01 -11.05 -7.46
N LEU A 207 -31.08 -10.52 -6.66
CA LEU A 207 -29.66 -10.79 -6.84
C LEU A 207 -29.42 -12.30 -6.91
N PRO A 208 -28.68 -12.81 -7.91
CA PRO A 208 -28.38 -14.23 -7.99
C PRO A 208 -27.73 -14.65 -6.66
N PRO A 209 -28.08 -15.82 -6.10
CA PRO A 209 -27.41 -16.31 -4.91
C PRO A 209 -25.91 -16.34 -5.18
N LEU A 210 -25.08 -16.16 -4.15
CA LEU A 210 -23.64 -16.41 -4.29
C LEU A 210 -23.50 -17.86 -4.76
N LYS A 211 -23.37 -18.06 -6.07
CA LYS A 211 -22.82 -19.29 -6.61
C LYS A 211 -21.42 -19.25 -6.05
N ARG A 212 -21.20 -20.01 -4.97
CA ARG A 212 -19.88 -20.54 -4.68
C ARG A 212 -19.50 -21.19 -5.99
N HIS A 213 -18.73 -20.48 -6.81
CA HIS A 213 -17.98 -21.13 -7.86
C HIS A 213 -17.31 -22.27 -7.12
N PRO A 214 -17.58 -23.53 -7.52
CA PRO A 214 -16.91 -24.63 -6.88
C PRO A 214 -15.44 -24.23 -6.90
N GLU A 215 -14.83 -24.14 -5.71
CA GLU A 215 -13.39 -24.30 -5.51
C GLU A 215 -12.90 -25.09 -6.71
N PRO A 216 -12.00 -24.54 -7.57
CA PRO A 216 -11.63 -25.18 -8.82
C PRO A 216 -11.40 -26.62 -8.45
N LYS A 217 -12.32 -27.52 -8.84
CA LYS A 217 -12.41 -28.85 -8.19
C LYS A 217 -11.01 -29.35 -8.28
N ALA A 218 -10.30 -29.41 -7.13
CA ALA A 218 -9.01 -30.04 -7.07
C ALA A 218 -9.28 -31.33 -7.79
N ALA A 219 -8.61 -31.51 -8.93
CA ALA A 219 -8.94 -32.56 -9.88
C ALA A 219 -9.33 -33.75 -9.03
N GLN A 220 -10.53 -34.32 -9.26
CA GLN A 220 -10.90 -35.58 -8.63
C GLN A 220 -9.93 -36.64 -9.17
N THR A 221 -8.68 -36.51 -8.76
CA THR A 221 -7.64 -37.50 -8.70
C THR A 221 -8.23 -38.46 -7.71
N SER A 222 -8.88 -39.49 -8.26
CA SER A 222 -9.22 -40.73 -7.58
C SER A 222 -8.19 -40.92 -6.46
N ASN A 223 -8.66 -40.85 -5.21
CA ASN A 223 -7.85 -40.88 -4.00
C ASN A 223 -7.16 -42.24 -3.85
N ARG A 224 -6.22 -42.54 -4.76
CA ARG A 224 -5.38 -43.73 -4.81
C ARG A 224 -4.05 -43.46 -4.11
N ILE A 225 -3.81 -42.25 -3.62
CA ILE A 225 -2.63 -41.90 -2.83
C ILE A 225 -2.50 -42.80 -1.59
N PRO A 226 -3.54 -43.02 -0.75
CA PRO A 226 -3.42 -43.96 0.37
C PRO A 226 -3.20 -45.41 -0.10
N LEU A 227 -3.78 -45.79 -1.24
CA LEU A 227 -3.61 -47.13 -1.81
C LEU A 227 -2.19 -47.35 -2.38
N LEU A 228 -1.62 -46.35 -3.05
CA LEU A 228 -0.26 -46.37 -3.58
C LEU A 228 0.77 -46.30 -2.46
N LEU A 229 0.50 -45.52 -1.40
CA LEU A 229 1.36 -45.47 -0.21
C LEU A 229 1.33 -46.81 0.55
N ALA A 230 0.15 -47.42 0.68
CA ALA A 230 0.03 -48.76 1.26
C ALA A 230 0.71 -49.83 0.40
N ALA A 231 0.56 -49.77 -0.93
CA ALA A 231 1.24 -50.67 -1.85
C ALA A 231 2.77 -50.50 -1.82
N LEU A 232 3.26 -49.26 -1.73
CA LEU A 232 4.68 -48.95 -1.58
C LEU A 232 5.25 -49.47 -0.24
N LEU A 233 4.49 -49.34 0.85
CA LEU A 233 4.87 -49.87 2.16
C LEU A 233 4.98 -51.40 2.14
N VAL A 234 3.99 -52.08 1.53
CA VAL A 234 4.03 -53.54 1.37
C VAL A 234 5.19 -53.96 0.47
N LEU A 235 5.44 -53.24 -0.62
CA LEU A 235 6.58 -53.50 -1.51
C LEU A 235 7.91 -53.37 -0.76
N LEU A 236 8.09 -52.32 0.06
CA LEU A 236 9.28 -52.12 0.88
C LEU A 236 9.46 -53.23 1.93
N LEU A 237 8.37 -53.71 2.54
CA LEU A 237 8.41 -54.82 3.49
C LEU A 237 8.78 -56.15 2.81
N VAL A 238 8.26 -56.41 1.60
CA VAL A 238 8.57 -57.61 0.81
C VAL A 238 10.02 -57.59 0.32
N ILE A 239 10.50 -56.44 -0.17
CA ILE A 239 11.91 -56.25 -0.56
C ILE A 239 12.81 -56.39 0.68
N GLY A 240 12.45 -55.79 1.80
CA GLY A 240 13.18 -55.94 3.07
C GLY A 240 13.22 -57.40 3.56
N SER A 241 12.15 -58.16 3.37
CA SER A 241 12.09 -59.59 3.69
C SER A 241 12.93 -60.47 2.76
N LEU A 242 13.07 -60.08 1.49
CA LEU A 242 13.83 -60.84 0.49
C LEU A 242 15.34 -60.57 0.57
N PHE A 243 15.74 -59.33 0.91
CA PHE A 243 17.15 -58.92 1.00
C PHE A 243 17.69 -58.85 2.45
N GLY A 244 16.82 -59.00 3.46
CA GLY A 244 17.16 -58.99 4.89
C GLY A 244 18.20 -60.03 5.33
N PRO A 245 18.18 -61.28 4.83
CA PRO A 245 19.20 -62.28 5.17
C PRO A 245 20.60 -61.97 4.62
N LEU A 246 20.71 -61.07 3.62
CA LEU A 246 21.95 -60.72 2.96
C LEU A 246 22.59 -59.42 3.49
N LEU A 247 21.77 -58.45 3.90
CA LEU A 247 22.21 -57.13 4.41
C LEU A 247 22.09 -56.97 5.94
N GLY A 248 21.37 -57.86 6.61
CA GLY A 248 21.18 -57.86 8.06
C GLY A 248 22.47 -57.86 8.88
N PRO A 249 23.49 -58.67 8.55
CA PRO A 249 24.75 -58.69 9.31
C PRO A 249 25.59 -57.41 9.21
N LEU A 250 25.48 -56.63 8.12
CA LEU A 250 26.23 -55.37 7.96
C LEU A 250 25.62 -54.21 8.77
N LEU A 251 24.29 -54.13 8.85
CA LEU A 251 23.61 -53.08 9.60
C LEU A 251 23.58 -53.37 11.12
N ALA A 252 23.56 -54.65 11.52
CA ALA A 252 23.69 -55.05 12.92
C ALA A 252 25.11 -54.79 13.50
N ALA A 253 26.15 -54.89 12.67
CA ALA A 253 27.51 -54.54 13.08
C ALA A 253 27.69 -53.03 13.33
N GLY A 254 27.01 -52.18 12.53
CA GLY A 254 27.07 -50.73 12.68
C GLY A 254 26.35 -50.21 13.93
N THR A 255 25.17 -50.74 14.24
CA THR A 255 24.37 -50.29 15.40
C THR A 255 24.92 -50.83 16.72
N GLY A 256 25.47 -52.06 16.73
CA GLY A 256 26.12 -52.64 17.91
C GLY A 256 27.40 -51.90 18.34
N GLY A 257 28.20 -51.42 17.38
CA GLY A 257 29.41 -50.65 17.67
C GLY A 257 29.11 -49.30 18.33
N ILE A 258 28.06 -48.61 17.88
CA ILE A 258 27.66 -47.29 18.42
C ILE A 258 27.06 -47.43 19.82
N ALA A 259 26.21 -48.46 20.04
CA ALA A 259 25.65 -48.73 21.36
C ALA A 259 26.72 -49.17 22.37
N GLY A 260 27.69 -49.98 21.94
CA GLY A 260 28.83 -50.38 22.77
C GLY A 260 29.72 -49.21 23.17
N TRP A 261 30.01 -48.30 22.24
CA TRP A 261 30.80 -47.10 22.51
C TRP A 261 30.09 -46.14 23.47
N ALA A 262 28.77 -45.97 23.35
CA ALA A 262 27.99 -45.13 24.24
C ALA A 262 27.99 -45.64 25.70
N LEU A 263 27.97 -46.95 25.91
CA LEU A 263 27.97 -47.54 27.25
C LEU A 263 29.37 -47.60 27.88
N PHE A 264 30.42 -47.90 27.09
CA PHE A 264 31.79 -47.98 27.62
C PHE A 264 32.47 -46.61 27.70
N GLY A 265 32.25 -45.71 26.74
CA GLY A 265 32.90 -44.39 26.70
C GLY A 265 32.46 -43.47 27.84
N SER A 266 31.17 -43.52 28.18
CA SER A 266 30.59 -42.70 29.26
C SER A 266 31.13 -43.06 30.65
N PHE A 267 31.45 -44.34 30.86
CA PHE A 267 32.00 -44.82 32.13
C PHE A 267 33.43 -44.31 32.37
N TRP A 268 34.30 -44.41 31.36
CA TRP A 268 35.68 -43.95 31.47
C TRP A 268 35.80 -42.42 31.54
N LEU A 269 34.94 -41.70 30.82
CA LEU A 269 34.92 -40.23 30.88
C LEU A 269 34.46 -39.71 32.25
N SER A 270 33.47 -40.37 32.87
CA SER A 270 33.01 -40.03 34.23
C SER A 270 34.11 -40.29 35.27
N LEU A 271 34.83 -41.41 35.16
CA LEU A 271 35.94 -41.74 36.06
C LEU A 271 37.07 -40.69 35.96
N LEU A 272 37.39 -40.25 34.74
CA LEU A 272 38.43 -39.25 34.51
C LEU A 272 38.03 -37.87 35.07
N CYS A 273 36.79 -37.44 34.85
CA CYS A 273 36.26 -36.20 35.43
C CYS A 273 36.20 -36.24 36.96
N ALA A 274 35.86 -37.38 37.57
CA ALA A 274 35.82 -37.54 39.02
C ALA A 274 37.21 -37.44 39.65
N VAL A 275 38.22 -38.07 39.04
CA VAL A 275 39.62 -37.99 39.50
C VAL A 275 40.15 -36.55 39.36
N LEU A 276 39.90 -35.90 38.22
CA LEU A 276 40.30 -34.50 38.01
C LEU A 276 39.62 -33.53 39.00
N GLY A 277 38.33 -33.74 39.27
CA GLY A 277 37.59 -32.97 40.27
C GLY A 277 38.13 -33.16 41.68
N ALA A 278 38.49 -34.38 42.07
CA ALA A 278 39.10 -34.66 43.36
C ALA A 278 40.48 -34.00 43.52
N ILE A 279 41.30 -34.00 42.46
CA ILE A 279 42.61 -33.33 42.45
C ILE A 279 42.43 -31.80 42.54
N LEU A 280 41.50 -31.22 41.77
CA LEU A 280 41.20 -29.78 41.82
C LEU A 280 40.65 -29.37 43.18
N ALA A 281 39.74 -30.15 43.78
CA ALA A 281 39.21 -29.90 45.11
C ALA A 281 40.31 -29.98 46.18
N PHE A 282 41.23 -30.94 46.07
CA PHE A 282 42.37 -31.06 46.98
C PHE A 282 43.34 -29.88 46.87
N LEU A 283 43.56 -29.36 45.65
CA LEU A 283 44.39 -28.18 45.41
C LEU A 283 43.72 -26.87 45.87
N PHE A 284 42.40 -26.74 45.72
CA PHE A 284 41.66 -25.52 46.08
C PHE A 284 41.20 -25.48 47.54
N ALA A 285 41.01 -26.62 48.20
CA ALA A 285 40.65 -26.68 49.63
C ALA A 285 41.76 -26.10 50.54
N GLY A 286 42.98 -25.93 50.03
CA GLY A 286 44.04 -25.21 50.72
C GLY A 286 44.05 -23.69 50.55
N SER A 287 43.22 -23.10 49.67
CA SER A 287 43.45 -21.71 49.19
C SER A 287 42.31 -20.70 49.35
N LEU A 288 41.13 -21.02 49.86
CA LEU A 288 40.08 -20.00 50.07
C LEU A 288 39.49 -20.02 51.48
N SER A 289 40.18 -19.28 52.36
CA SER A 289 39.57 -18.62 53.52
C SER A 289 38.42 -17.72 53.05
N GLY A 290 37.32 -17.74 53.81
CA GLY A 290 36.01 -17.29 53.38
C GLY A 290 35.82 -15.79 53.08
N LYS A 291 34.59 -15.51 52.60
CA LYS A 291 33.87 -14.22 52.48
C LYS A 291 33.89 -13.57 51.08
N ALA A 292 33.02 -14.02 50.15
CA ALA A 292 32.64 -13.22 48.98
C ALA A 292 31.37 -13.72 48.25
N LEU A 293 30.20 -13.78 48.91
CA LEU A 293 28.97 -14.17 48.20
C LEU A 293 27.68 -13.50 48.70
N LEU A 294 27.61 -12.17 48.83
CA LEU A 294 26.35 -11.47 49.22
C LEU A 294 26.21 -10.02 48.71
N ILE A 295 26.36 -9.69 47.41
CA ILE A 295 26.18 -8.28 46.94
C ILE A 295 25.29 -8.04 45.68
N LEU A 296 24.85 -9.03 44.89
CA LEU A 296 24.28 -8.75 43.55
C LEU A 296 22.76 -8.95 43.37
N TRP A 297 21.91 -8.45 44.26
CA TRP A 297 20.45 -8.57 44.09
C TRP A 297 19.61 -7.32 44.46
N HIS A 298 20.03 -6.11 44.07
CA HIS A 298 19.12 -4.95 44.10
C HIS A 298 19.55 -3.82 43.15
N ARG A 299 18.91 -3.72 41.96
CA ARG A 299 18.40 -2.44 41.39
C ARG A 299 17.62 -2.69 40.08
N GLY A 300 16.34 -2.33 40.06
CA GLY A 300 15.50 -2.20 38.87
C GLY A 300 14.99 -0.75 38.66
N GLY A 301 14.31 -0.53 37.53
CA GLY A 301 13.62 0.72 37.11
C GLY A 301 14.23 1.31 35.83
N ASP A 302 13.53 1.90 34.85
CA ASP A 302 12.11 2.22 34.62
C ASP A 302 12.00 2.68 33.15
N LEU A 303 10.96 2.32 32.38
CA LEU A 303 10.86 2.69 30.95
C LEU A 303 9.42 3.06 30.57
N SER A 304 9.12 4.36 30.51
CA SER A 304 7.91 4.86 29.85
C SER A 304 8.04 6.33 29.41
N ARG A 305 8.18 6.54 28.08
CA ARG A 305 7.75 7.78 27.38
C ARG A 305 7.83 7.58 25.86
N PHE A 306 6.70 7.35 25.21
CA PHE A 306 6.52 7.59 23.78
C PHE A 306 5.17 8.31 23.59
N GLY A 307 5.24 9.55 23.12
CA GLY A 307 4.10 10.40 22.82
C GLY A 307 3.67 10.26 21.37
N THR A 308 2.36 10.24 21.13
CA THR A 308 1.73 10.22 19.81
C THR A 308 1.27 11.62 19.45
N GLY A 309 1.72 12.14 18.31
CA GLY A 309 1.26 13.40 17.73
C GLY A 309 0.06 13.18 16.81
N ARG A 310 -0.97 14.01 16.96
CA ARG A 310 -2.19 14.03 16.14
C ARG A 310 -2.19 15.31 15.31
N MET A 311 -2.17 15.19 13.99
CA MET A 311 -2.27 16.31 13.04
C MET A 311 -3.72 16.48 12.57
N ALA A 312 -4.11 17.73 12.39
CA ALA A 312 -5.44 18.21 11.99
C ALA A 312 -5.34 19.05 10.69
N GLY A 313 -6.48 19.21 10.01
CA GLY A 313 -6.71 20.14 8.88
C GLY A 313 -6.95 19.41 7.55
N GLY A 314 -7.86 19.79 6.66
CA GLY A 314 -8.70 21.00 6.56
C GLY A 314 -9.71 20.87 5.39
N ALA A 315 -10.56 21.88 5.28
CA ALA A 315 -11.76 21.99 4.45
C ALA A 315 -11.53 22.03 2.92
N LYS A 316 -12.61 21.81 2.15
CA LYS A 316 -12.68 22.11 0.71
C LYS A 316 -13.98 22.82 0.34
N ASP A 317 -13.81 23.85 -0.48
CA ASP A 317 -14.81 24.68 -1.13
C ASP A 317 -15.52 23.95 -2.28
N GLY A 318 -16.82 24.24 -2.45
CA GLY A 318 -17.70 23.61 -3.43
C GLY A 318 -17.66 24.28 -4.80
N LYS A 319 -17.36 23.50 -5.84
CA LYS A 319 -17.83 23.72 -7.21
C LYS A 319 -19.00 22.77 -7.46
N GLU A 320 -20.01 23.25 -8.18
CA GLU A 320 -21.22 22.50 -8.51
C GLU A 320 -20.87 21.35 -9.47
N LEU A 321 -20.61 20.19 -8.89
CA LEU A 321 -20.31 18.92 -9.54
C LEU A 321 -21.60 18.30 -10.07
N SER A 322 -21.52 17.55 -11.17
CA SER A 322 -22.59 16.61 -11.52
C SER A 322 -22.75 15.66 -10.34
N LYS A 323 -23.97 15.56 -9.81
CA LYS A 323 -24.22 14.89 -8.53
C LYS A 323 -23.98 13.38 -8.66
N VAL A 324 -22.79 12.94 -8.31
CA VAL A 324 -22.53 11.56 -7.87
C VAL A 324 -23.07 11.41 -6.47
N SER A 325 -23.79 10.34 -6.23
CA SER A 325 -24.72 10.28 -5.12
C SER A 325 -24.73 8.94 -4.37
N SER A 326 -24.26 7.87 -5.02
CA SER A 326 -23.94 6.62 -4.35
C SER A 326 -22.58 6.12 -4.85
N ALA A 327 -21.67 5.85 -3.93
CA ALA A 327 -20.31 5.48 -4.26
C ALA A 327 -19.70 4.57 -3.20
N ALA A 328 -19.32 3.36 -3.60
CA ALA A 328 -18.73 2.39 -2.69
C ALA A 328 -17.31 2.02 -3.09
N SER A 329 -16.43 1.82 -2.11
CA SER A 329 -15.04 1.38 -2.34
C SER A 329 -14.64 0.19 -1.47
N GLY A 330 -13.78 -0.66 -1.99
CA GLY A 330 -13.20 -1.80 -1.28
C GLY A 330 -11.74 -2.05 -1.67
N ARG A 331 -10.98 -2.69 -0.78
CA ARG A 331 -9.57 -3.07 -1.02
C ARG A 331 -9.37 -4.58 -0.91
N TRP A 332 -8.48 -5.14 -1.72
CA TRP A 332 -8.11 -6.58 -1.71
C TRP A 332 -6.60 -6.81 -1.58
#